data_AF-M1ZU38-F1
#
_entry.id   AF-M1ZU38-F1
#
_cell.length_a   1.000
_cell.length_b   1.000
_cell.length_c   1.000
_cell.angle_alpha   90.00
_cell.angle_beta   90.00
_cell.angle_gamma   90.00
#
_symmetry.space_group_name_H-M   'P 1'
#
loop_
_entity.id
_entity.type
_entity.pdbx_description
1 polymer ?
#
loop_
_entity_poly.entity_id
_entity_poly.type
_entity_poly.pdbx_seq_one_letter_code
_entity_poly.pdbx_strand_id
1 'polypeptide(L)' 'DFSLDEVILDRLLSSNKPVISNLMSGHCDPNVTLPIGSKIRLDCKNKLIKILNY' A
#
# COMPACT_ATOMS: atom_id res chain seq x y z
N ASP A 1 22.90 4.52 -10.62
CA ASP A 1 21.63 5.07 -10.11
C ASP A 1 20.73 3.94 -9.64
N PHE A 2 19.99 4.15 -8.56
CA PHE A 2 18.99 3.19 -8.06
C PHE A 2 17.59 3.57 -8.57
N SER A 3 16.78 2.56 -8.88
CA SER A 3 15.36 2.73 -9.15
C SER A 3 14.58 3.03 -7.86
N LEU A 4 13.37 3.58 -8.00
CA LEU A 4 12.48 3.83 -6.86
C LEU A 4 12.14 2.53 -6.11
N ASP A 5 11.92 1.43 -6.85
CA ASP A 5 11.61 0.13 -6.27
C ASP A 5 12.77 -0.41 -5.45
N GLU A 6 14.02 -0.27 -5.93
CA GLU A 6 15.22 -0.68 -5.18
C GLU A 6 15.33 0.10 -3.86
N VAL A 7 15.12 1.43 -3.90
CA VAL A 7 15.19 2.26 -2.70
C VAL A 7 14.07 1.90 -1.71
N ILE A 8 12.84 1.68 -2.18
CA ILE A 8 11.71 1.32 -1.31
C ILE A 8 11.94 -0.06 -0.69
N LEU A 9 12.37 -1.04 -1.48
CA LEU A 9 12.62 -2.40 -1.00
C LEU A 9 13.75 -2.41 0.03
N ASP A 10 14.87 -1.75 -0.23
CA ASP A 10 16.00 -1.63 0.72
C ASP A 10 15.54 -1.15 2.10
N ARG A 11 14.69 -0.11 2.14
CA ARG A 11 14.23 0.48 3.40
C ARG A 11 13.14 -0.32 4.10
N LEU A 12 12.30 -1.04 3.35
CA LEU A 12 11.13 -1.73 3.91
C LEU A 12 11.35 -3.22 4.15
N LEU A 13 12.29 -3.87 3.46
CA LEU A 13 12.58 -5.31 3.58
C LEU A 13 12.86 -5.72 5.02
N SER A 14 13.67 -4.94 5.74
CA SER A 14 14.05 -5.22 7.12
C SER A 14 12.87 -5.13 8.11
N SER A 15 11.78 -4.46 7.74
CA SER A 15 10.63 -4.26 8.63
C SER A 15 9.76 -5.51 8.83
N ASN A 16 9.88 -6.50 7.94
CA ASN A 16 9.06 -7.72 7.91
C ASN A 16 7.53 -7.43 7.99
N LYS A 17 7.11 -6.27 7.49
CA LYS A 17 5.70 -5.86 7.42
C LYS A 17 5.12 -6.17 6.05
N PRO A 18 3.84 -6.54 5.95
CA PRO A 18 3.15 -6.65 4.67
C PRO A 18 3.11 -5.28 3.97
N VAL A 19 3.57 -5.23 2.72
CA VAL A 19 3.57 -4.03 1.88
C VAL A 19 2.79 -4.32 0.60
N ILE A 20 2.05 -3.33 0.13
CA ILE A 20 1.50 -3.28 -1.23
C ILE A 20 2.01 -2.00 -1.90
N SER A 21 2.26 -2.08 -3.20
CA SER A 21 2.63 -0.94 -4.04
C SER A 21 1.62 -0.80 -5.18
N ASN A 22 1.71 0.31 -5.92
CA ASN A 22 0.83 0.59 -7.06
C ASN A 22 -0.66 0.68 -6.69
N LEU A 23 -0.97 1.26 -5.52
CA LEU A 23 -2.33 1.60 -5.14
C LEU A 23 -2.76 2.86 -5.91
N MET A 24 -3.96 2.84 -6.49
CA MET A 24 -4.54 3.95 -7.29
C MET A 24 -4.99 5.13 -6.40
N SER A 25 -4.09 5.67 -5.58
CA SER A 25 -4.36 6.80 -4.70
C SER A 25 -3.18 7.78 -4.75
N GLY A 26 -3.42 9.00 -5.22
CA GLY A 26 -2.37 10.01 -5.45
C GLY A 26 -2.64 10.89 -6.67
N HIS A 27 -1.68 10.97 -7.60
CA HIS A 27 -1.83 11.70 -8.87
C HIS A 27 -2.25 10.77 -10.03
N CYS A 28 -2.99 9.71 -9.72
CA CYS A 28 -3.45 8.71 -10.69
C CYS A 28 -4.94 8.86 -10.95
N ASP A 29 -5.38 8.54 -12.17
CA ASP A 29 -6.78 8.50 -12.56
C ASP A 29 -7.14 7.11 -13.12
N PRO A 30 -8.23 6.48 -12.65
CA PRO A 30 -9.13 6.90 -11.57
C PRO A 30 -8.47 6.81 -10.18
N ASN A 31 -8.91 7.66 -9.25
CA ASN A 31 -8.34 7.75 -7.90
C ASN A 31 -9.30 7.20 -6.84
N VAL A 32 -8.83 6.28 -5.99
CA VAL A 32 -9.63 5.75 -4.88
C VAL A 32 -9.55 6.67 -3.67
N THR A 33 -10.71 7.02 -3.10
CA THR A 33 -10.78 7.73 -1.82
C THR A 33 -10.46 6.76 -0.69
N LEU A 34 -9.43 7.08 0.11
CA LEU A 34 -9.03 6.28 1.27
C LEU A 34 -9.59 6.90 2.55
N PRO A 35 -10.37 6.14 3.36
CA PRO A 35 -10.86 6.64 4.64
C PRO A 35 -9.77 6.56 5.69
N ILE A 36 -9.06 7.68 5.88
CA ILE A 36 -7.97 7.76 6.86
C ILE A 36 -8.55 7.67 8.27
N GLY A 37 -7.96 6.81 9.09
CA GLY A 37 -8.39 6.55 10.48
C GLY A 37 -9.29 5.31 10.62
N SER A 38 -9.84 4.78 9.53
CA SER A 38 -10.66 3.56 9.55
C SER A 38 -9.82 2.30 9.77
N LYS A 39 -10.39 1.29 10.45
CA LYS A 39 -9.74 -0.02 10.58
C LYS A 39 -9.91 -0.80 9.29
N ILE A 40 -8.79 -1.34 8.79
CA ILE A 40 -8.76 -2.13 7.57
C ILE A 40 -8.15 -3.52 7.79
N ARG A 41 -8.43 -4.44 6.87
CA ARG A 41 -7.68 -5.68 6.66
C ARG A 41 -6.90 -5.54 5.36
N LEU A 42 -5.58 -5.68 5.45
CA LEU A 42 -4.68 -5.76 4.30
C LEU A 42 -4.30 -7.22 4.02
N ASP A 43 -4.52 -7.67 2.79
CA ASP A 43 -4.18 -9.01 2.32
C ASP A 43 -3.27 -8.90 1.09
N CYS A 44 -1.96 -8.88 1.33
CA CYS A 44 -0.98 -8.74 0.25
C CYS A 44 -0.94 -9.95 -0.70
N LYS A 45 -1.30 -11.16 -0.22
CA LYS A 45 -1.30 -12.37 -1.04
C LYS A 45 -2.39 -12.31 -2.11
N ASN A 46 -3.58 -11.85 -1.71
CA ASN A 46 -4.73 -11.68 -2.61
C ASN A 46 -4.88 -10.27 -3.17
N LYS A 47 -3.94 -9.36 -2.87
CA LYS A 47 -3.95 -7.94 -3.27
C LYS A 47 -5.24 -7.21 -2.90
N LEU A 48 -5.73 -7.41 -1.67
CA LEU A 48 -7.03 -6.91 -1.24
C LEU A 48 -6.93 -6.02 0.00
N ILE A 49 -7.65 -4.88 -0.04
CA ILE A 49 -7.88 -4.00 1.10
C ILE A 49 -9.37 -4.05 1.42
N LYS A 50 -9.72 -4.40 2.65
CA LYS A 50 -11.12 -4.40 3.13
C LYS A 50 -11.27 -3.45 4.31
N ILE A 51 -12.26 -2.57 4.24
CA ILE A 51 -12.63 -1.71 5.35
C ILE A 51 -13.49 -2.53 6.33
N LEU A 52 -13.15 -2.48 7.61
CA LEU A 52 -13.80 -3.27 8.67
C LEU A 52 -14.78 -2.41 9.48
N ASN A 53 -14.46 -1.13 9.69
CA ASN A 53 -15.31 -0.13 10.32
C ASN A 53 -14.94 1.28 9.79
N TYR A 54 -15.85 2.24 9.96
CA TYR A 54 -15.62 3.66 9.72
C TYR A 54 -15.71 4.43 11.02
#